data_AF-A0A1V4RWB7-F1
#
_entry.id   AF-A0A1V4RWB7-F1
#
_cell.length_a   1.000
_cell.length_b   1.000
_cell.length_c   1.000
_cell.angle_alpha   90.00
_cell.angle_beta   90.00
_cell.angle_gamma   90.00
#
_symmetry.space_group_name_H-M   'P 1'
#
loop_
_entity.id
_entity.type
_entity.pdbx_description
1 polymer ?
#
loop_
_entity_poly.entity_id
_entity_poly.type
_entity_poly.pdbx_seq_one_letter_code
_entity_poly.pdbx_strand_id
1 'polypeptide(L)'
;MGEAKNSLTPLKDVITSLLSDGTLPFNPDDARIWRVWDEVVGPAISSNARPSWIKNGKLKVRVSDPIWLQELKFVEESIREKLNTKLGRKAIARIEFRIGPKNET
;
A
#
# COMPACT_ATOMS: atom_id res chain seq x y z
N MET A 1 -14.78 -45.50 -10.05
CA MET A 1 -13.51 -45.46 -9.31
C MET A 1 -12.53 -44.63 -10.11
N GLY A 2 -12.12 -43.46 -9.59
CA GLY A 2 -11.06 -42.55 -10.11
C GLY A 2 -11.37 -41.86 -11.45
N GLU A 3 -11.09 -40.59 -11.72
CA GLU A 3 -10.46 -39.48 -11.01
C GLU A 3 -11.01 -38.19 -11.63
N ALA A 4 -11.55 -37.27 -10.84
CA ALA A 4 -11.83 -35.90 -11.28
C ALA A 4 -10.71 -34.98 -10.74
N LYS A 5 -9.54 -35.02 -11.39
CA LYS A 5 -8.42 -34.14 -11.01
C LYS A 5 -8.53 -32.80 -11.74
N ASN A 6 -9.16 -31.85 -11.06
CA ASN A 6 -8.77 -30.44 -10.94
C ASN A 6 -8.02 -29.81 -12.14
N SER A 7 -8.71 -29.61 -13.26
CA SER A 7 -8.27 -28.68 -14.31
C SER A 7 -8.77 -27.28 -13.98
N LEU A 8 -8.16 -26.68 -12.95
CA LEU A 8 -8.20 -25.24 -12.74
C LEU A 8 -6.76 -24.81 -12.89
N THR A 9 -6.44 -24.04 -13.92
CA THR A 9 -5.15 -23.35 -13.99
C THR A 9 -4.95 -22.73 -12.62
N PRO A 10 -3.89 -23.13 -11.87
CA PRO A 10 -3.68 -22.63 -10.54
C PRO A 10 -3.79 -21.11 -10.60
N LEU A 11 -4.53 -20.51 -9.66
CA LEU A 11 -4.60 -19.06 -9.55
C LEU A 11 -3.17 -18.45 -9.56
N LYS A 12 -2.22 -19.20 -9.01
CA LYS A 12 -0.78 -18.93 -9.09
C LYS A 12 -0.27 -18.77 -10.52
N ASP A 13 -0.63 -19.63 -11.46
CA ASP A 13 -0.17 -19.56 -12.86
C ASP A 13 -0.79 -18.36 -13.60
N VAL A 14 -2.07 -18.08 -13.36
CA VAL A 14 -2.73 -16.89 -13.94
C VAL A 14 -2.09 -15.60 -13.40
N ILE A 15 -1.87 -15.53 -12.08
CA ILE A 15 -1.19 -14.40 -11.45
C ILE A 15 0.24 -14.26 -11.98
N THR A 16 0.99 -15.38 -12.08
CA THR A 16 2.38 -15.37 -12.56
C THR A 16 2.47 -14.90 -14.02
N SER A 17 1.54 -15.32 -14.88
CA SER A 17 1.46 -14.83 -16.26
C SER A 17 1.23 -13.33 -16.29
N LEU A 18 0.19 -12.82 -15.61
CA LEU A 18 -0.10 -11.39 -15.59
C LEU A 18 1.07 -10.54 -15.05
N LEU A 19 1.77 -11.01 -14.01
CA LEU A 19 2.97 -10.36 -13.49
C LEU A 19 4.12 -10.32 -14.51
N SER A 20 4.26 -11.35 -15.34
CA SER A 20 5.36 -11.50 -16.29
C SER A 20 5.08 -10.82 -17.62
N ASP A 21 3.82 -10.79 -18.06
CA ASP A 21 3.36 -10.23 -19.34
C ASP A 21 3.28 -8.68 -19.32
N GLY A 22 3.53 -8.04 -18.17
CA GLY A 22 3.57 -6.58 -18.04
C GLY A 22 2.22 -5.87 -18.23
N THR A 23 1.12 -6.64 -18.31
CA THR A 23 -0.24 -6.13 -18.55
C THR A 23 -0.98 -5.73 -17.28
N LEU A 24 -0.29 -5.75 -16.12
CA LEU A 24 -0.91 -5.39 -14.86
C LEU A 24 -1.38 -3.92 -14.87
N PRO A 25 -2.65 -3.66 -14.48
CA PRO A 25 -3.17 -2.29 -14.39
C PRO A 25 -2.63 -1.53 -13.16
N PHE A 26 -1.68 -2.11 -12.41
CA PHE A 26 -1.07 -1.55 -11.22
C PHE A 26 0.41 -1.90 -11.18
N ASN A 27 1.21 -1.07 -10.49
CA ASN A 27 2.63 -1.33 -10.33
C ASN A 27 2.86 -2.27 -9.13
N PRO A 28 3.34 -3.51 -9.32
CA PRO A 28 3.55 -4.45 -8.22
C PRO A 28 4.57 -3.94 -7.18
N ASP A 29 5.51 -3.07 -7.57
CA ASP A 29 6.44 -2.44 -6.64
C ASP A 29 5.76 -1.52 -5.61
N ASP A 30 4.55 -1.05 -5.88
CA ASP A 30 3.79 -0.24 -4.92
C ASP A 30 3.46 -1.04 -3.65
N ALA A 31 3.39 -2.39 -3.72
CA ALA A 31 3.19 -3.23 -2.55
C ALA A 31 4.30 -3.08 -1.49
N ARG A 32 5.50 -2.62 -1.89
CA ARG A 32 6.60 -2.34 -0.97
C ARG A 32 6.28 -1.21 0.01
N ILE A 33 5.33 -0.32 -0.30
CA ILE A 33 4.91 0.79 0.56
C ILE A 33 4.48 0.29 1.94
N TRP A 34 3.68 -0.77 2.01
CA TRP A 34 3.23 -1.34 3.28
C TRP A 34 4.37 -1.90 4.12
N ARG A 35 5.43 -2.41 3.48
CA ARG A 35 6.60 -2.95 4.20
C ARG A 35 7.50 -1.86 4.77
N VAL A 36 7.67 -0.76 4.04
CA VAL A 36 8.57 0.34 4.46
C VAL A 36 7.88 1.40 5.31
N TRP A 37 6.54 1.38 5.38
CA TRP A 37 5.76 2.39 6.10
C TRP A 37 6.18 2.52 7.56
N ASP A 38 6.17 1.42 8.33
CA ASP A 38 6.52 1.42 9.76
C ASP A 38 7.93 1.95 10.03
N GLU A 39 8.88 1.62 9.16
CA GLU A 39 10.25 2.13 9.26
C GLU A 39 10.31 3.64 9.03
N VAL A 40 9.57 4.14 8.04
CA VAL A 40 9.60 5.56 7.66
C VAL A 40 8.92 6.46 8.69
N VAL A 41 7.76 6.05 9.19
CA VAL A 41 6.93 6.90 10.07
C VAL A 41 7.15 6.60 11.56
N GLY A 42 7.74 5.46 11.89
CA GLY A 42 7.96 5.01 13.25
C GLY A 42 6.68 4.52 13.95
N PRO A 43 6.84 3.91 15.14
CA PRO A 43 5.78 3.17 15.82
C PRO A 43 4.58 4.04 16.26
N ALA A 44 4.82 5.31 16.59
CA ALA A 44 3.76 6.22 17.02
C ALA A 44 2.76 6.49 15.89
N ILE A 45 3.26 6.85 14.70
CA ILE A 45 2.42 7.07 13.53
C ILE A 45 1.89 5.75 12.99
N SER A 46 2.72 4.71 12.87
CA SER A 46 2.30 3.46 12.24
C SER A 46 1.18 2.76 13.02
N SER A 47 1.16 2.88 14.34
CA SER A 47 0.07 2.33 15.18
C SER A 47 -1.30 2.99 14.94
N ASN A 48 -1.30 4.23 14.45
CA ASN A 48 -2.51 5.05 14.29
C ASN A 48 -2.83 5.42 12.85
N ALA A 49 -1.89 5.21 11.92
CA ALA A 49 -1.99 5.57 10.52
C ALA A 49 -1.42 4.46 9.64
N ARG A 50 -2.24 3.93 8.72
CA ARG A 50 -1.89 2.81 7.85
C ARG A 50 -2.17 3.13 6.38
N PRO A 51 -1.27 2.78 5.45
CA PRO A 51 -1.57 2.80 4.02
C PRO A 51 -2.77 1.91 3.74
N SER A 52 -3.77 2.45 3.05
CA SER A 52 -4.95 1.69 2.64
C SER A 52 -4.98 1.44 1.14
N TRP A 53 -4.43 2.37 0.35
CA TRP A 53 -4.50 2.29 -1.10
C TRP A 53 -3.50 3.22 -1.78
N ILE A 54 -2.98 2.80 -2.92
CA ILE A 54 -2.09 3.60 -3.78
C ILE A 54 -2.50 3.41 -5.23
N LYS A 55 -2.61 4.52 -5.96
CA LYS A 55 -2.82 4.53 -7.41
C LYS A 55 -2.37 5.86 -7.99
N ASN A 56 -1.68 5.82 -9.12
CA ASN A 56 -1.26 7.01 -9.87
C ASN A 56 -0.56 8.05 -8.96
N GLY A 57 0.32 7.60 -8.07
CA GLY A 57 1.04 8.47 -7.14
C GLY A 57 0.24 9.03 -5.96
N LYS A 58 -1.02 8.66 -5.80
CA LYS A 58 -1.86 9.10 -4.68
C LYS A 58 -1.93 8.00 -3.62
N LEU A 59 -1.26 8.21 -2.50
CA LEU A 59 -1.30 7.32 -1.34
C LEU A 59 -2.44 7.72 -0.41
N LYS A 60 -3.40 6.85 -0.17
CA LYS A 60 -4.41 7.01 0.88
C LYS A 60 -3.91 6.37 2.16
N VAL A 61 -4.01 7.12 3.25
CA VAL A 61 -3.64 6.67 4.58
C VAL A 61 -4.86 6.78 5.47
N ARG A 62 -5.26 5.66 6.05
CA ARG A 62 -6.31 5.62 7.05
C ARG A 62 -5.72 5.99 8.40
N VAL A 63 -6.37 6.88 9.13
CA VAL A 63 -5.98 7.25 10.50
C VAL A 63 -7.08 6.87 11.48
N SER A 64 -6.70 6.63 12.74
CA SER A 64 -7.64 6.23 13.79
C SER A 64 -8.57 7.37 14.20
N ASP A 65 -8.05 8.59 14.35
CA ASP A 65 -8.75 9.71 14.97
C ASP A 65 -8.38 11.07 14.34
N PRO A 66 -9.21 12.12 14.53
CA PRO A 66 -8.97 13.46 13.97
C PRO A 66 -7.65 14.11 14.41
N ILE A 67 -7.15 13.79 15.61
CA ILE A 67 -5.89 14.33 16.14
C ILE A 67 -4.73 13.99 15.19
N TRP A 68 -4.69 12.74 14.70
CA TRP A 68 -3.68 12.30 13.74
C TRP A 68 -3.79 12.96 12.38
N LEU A 69 -5.00 13.36 11.93
CA LEU A 69 -5.13 14.12 10.67
C LEU A 69 -4.38 15.45 10.74
N GLN A 70 -4.45 16.15 11.86
CA GLN A 70 -3.80 17.44 12.03
C GLN A 70 -2.28 17.27 12.09
N GLU A 71 -1.79 16.36 12.95
CA GLU A 71 -0.36 16.09 13.09
C GLU A 71 0.27 15.65 11.76
N LEU A 72 -0.38 14.72 11.05
CA LEU A 72 0.16 14.16 9.81
C LEU A 72 0.18 15.14 8.64
N LYS A 73 -0.67 16.17 8.64
CA LYS A 73 -0.59 17.25 7.64
C LYS A 73 0.73 18.03 7.75
N PHE A 74 1.24 18.25 8.97
CA PHE A 74 2.50 18.97 9.16
C PHE A 74 3.72 18.15 8.72
N VAL A 75 3.66 16.83 8.87
CA VAL A 75 4.76 15.93 8.50
C VAL A 75 4.58 15.23 7.15
N GLU A 76 3.50 15.54 6.41
CA GLU A 76 3.13 14.88 5.15
C GLU A 76 4.28 14.89 4.15
N GLU A 77 4.89 16.05 3.95
CA GLU A 77 5.98 16.23 3.00
C GLU A 77 7.19 15.38 3.38
N SER A 78 7.58 15.39 4.66
CA SER A 78 8.69 14.58 5.16
C SER A 78 8.42 13.08 4.99
N ILE A 79 7.20 12.62 5.27
CA ILE A 79 6.81 11.21 5.08
C ILE A 79 6.89 10.84 3.59
N ARG A 80 6.35 11.68 2.71
CA ARG A 80 6.37 11.48 1.26
C ARG A 80 7.79 11.37 0.73
N GLU A 81 8.68 12.27 1.14
CA GLU A 81 10.09 12.27 0.75
C GLU A 81 10.80 11.00 1.22
N LYS A 82 10.68 10.67 2.51
CA LYS A 82 11.28 9.46 3.09
C LYS A 82 10.79 8.18 2.42
N LEU A 83 9.49 8.09 2.11
CA LEU A 83 8.93 6.94 1.38
C LEU A 83 9.51 6.84 -0.03
N ASN A 84 9.53 7.92 -0.80
CA ASN A 84 10.11 7.90 -2.15
C ASN A 84 11.60 7.55 -2.14
N THR A 85 12.37 8.09 -1.17
CA THR A 85 13.77 7.75 -0.97
C THR A 85 13.94 6.26 -0.65
N LYS A 86 13.13 5.70 0.25
CA LYS A 86 13.17 4.27 0.59
C LYS A 86 12.73 3.35 -0.54
N LEU A 87 11.81 3.81 -1.38
CA LEU A 87 11.36 3.06 -2.56
C LEU A 87 12.33 3.16 -3.73
N GLY A 88 13.25 4.13 -3.72
CA GLY A 88 14.20 4.38 -4.81
C GLY A 88 13.57 4.98 -6.07
N ARG A 89 12.33 5.49 -5.97
CA ARG A 89 11.60 6.12 -7.08
C ARG A 89 10.57 7.12 -6.57
N LYS A 90 10.11 8.03 -7.43
CA LYS A 90 8.98 8.94 -7.16
C LYS A 90 7.64 8.20 -7.26
N ALA A 91 7.40 7.25 -6.36
CA ALA A 91 6.17 6.45 -6.30
C ALA A 91 4.97 7.25 -5.76
N ILE A 92 5.20 8.21 -4.86
CA ILE A 92 4.16 8.94 -4.15
C ILE A 92 4.28 10.43 -4.48
N ALA A 93 3.29 10.94 -5.20
CA ALA A 93 3.14 12.36 -5.52
C ALA A 93 2.41 13.12 -4.40
N ARG A 94 1.41 12.50 -3.75
CA ARG A 94 0.62 13.11 -2.69
C ARG A 94 0.10 12.06 -1.70
N ILE A 95 -0.06 12.45 -0.44
CA ILE A 95 -0.70 11.63 0.59
C ILE A 95 -2.07 12.23 0.92
N GLU A 96 -3.07 11.38 1.09
CA GLU A 96 -4.41 11.79 1.52
C GLU A 96 -4.78 11.01 2.77
N PHE A 97 -4.83 11.72 3.90
CA PHE A 97 -5.24 11.15 5.17
C PHE A 97 -6.76 11.18 5.31
N ARG A 98 -7.34 10.07 5.77
CA ARG A 98 -8.79 9.95 6.04
C ARG A 98 -9.02 9.18 7.33
N ILE A 99 -9.99 9.61 8.13
CA ILE A 99 -10.45 8.82 9.29
C ILE A 99 -11.20 7.59 8.76
N GLY A 100 -10.97 6.44 9.38
CA GLY A 100 -11.73 5.22 9.07
C GLY A 100 -11.63 4.19 10.20
N PRO A 101 -12.59 3.25 10.27
CA PRO A 101 -12.59 2.23 11.31
C PRO A 101 -11.35 1.35 11.22
N LYS A 102 -10.87 0.89 12.39
CA LYS A 102 -9.65 0.08 12.52
C LYS A 102 -9.73 -1.26 11.76
N ASN A 103 -10.93 -1.71 11.40
CA ASN A 103 -11.19 -3.00 10.76
C ASN A 103 -12.25 -2.82 9.64
N GLU A 104 -11.92 -3.12 8.39
CA GLU A 104 -12.88 -3.67 7.43
C GLU A 104 -12.44 -5.13 7.24
N THR A 105 -13.34 -6.03 7.65
CA THR A 105 -13.20 -7.49 7.62
C THR A 105 -13.17 -8.03 6.20
#